data_AF-A0A497CHG9-F1
#
_entry.id   AF-A0A497CHG9-F1
#
_cell.length_a   1.000
_cell.length_b   1.000
_cell.length_c   1.000
_cell.angle_alpha   90.00
_cell.angle_beta   90.00
_cell.angle_gamma   90.00
#
_symmetry.space_group_name_H-M   'P 1'
#
loop_
_entity.id
_entity.type
_entity.pdbx_description
1 polymer ?
#
loop_
_entity_poly.entity_id
_entity_poly.type
_entity_poly.pdbx_seq_one_letter_code
_entity_poly.pdbx_strand_id
1 'polypeptide(L)' 'MILSIFIIAIIYSVLIGSFIIGFDCVEEFNIESTTATSSFSIIIPFRNEAGNLSELLQSLSNLHYPKHLFEIL' A
#
# COMPACT_ATOMS: atom_id res chain seq x y z
N MET A 1 -3.03 36.62 -19.30
CA MET A 1 -3.53 35.23 -19.47
C MET A 1 -2.38 34.25 -19.69
N ILE A 2 -1.59 34.36 -20.76
CA ILE A 2 -0.44 33.45 -21.04
C ILE A 2 0.64 33.52 -19.95
N LEU A 3 1.08 34.72 -19.55
CA LEU A 3 2.09 34.88 -18.48
C LEU A 3 1.65 34.24 -17.15
N SER A 4 0.38 34.41 -16.78
CA SER A 4 -0.19 33.82 -15.57
C SER A 4 -0.17 32.29 -15.61
N ILE A 5 -0.42 31.69 -16.77
CA ILE A 5 -0.34 30.24 -16.96
C ILE A 5 1.09 29.73 -16.76
N PHE A 6 2.09 30.42 -17.30
CA PHE A 6 3.50 30.06 -17.10
C PHE A 6 3.93 30.17 -15.62
N ILE A 7 3.49 31.21 -14.91
CA ILE A 7 3.78 31.37 -13.49
C ILE A 7 3.20 30.19 -12.69
N ILE A 8 1.93 29.84 -12.95
CA ILE A 8 1.27 28.71 -12.28
C ILE A 8 1.99 27.39 -12.62
N ALA A 9 2.37 27.19 -13.88
CA ALA A 9 3.09 25.98 -14.31
C ALA A 9 4.45 25.85 -13.61
N ILE A 10 5.20 26.93 -13.47
CA ILE A 10 6.50 26.94 -12.77
C ILE A 10 6.30 26.62 -11.29
N ILE A 11 5.36 27.28 -10.62
CA ILE A 11 5.07 27.01 -9.19
C ILE A 11 4.68 25.55 -8.99
N TYR A 12 3.83 25.01 -9.86
CA TYR A 12 3.40 23.61 -9.79
C TYR A 12 4.56 22.64 -10.01
N SER A 13 5.44 22.93 -10.98
CA SER A 13 6.63 22.11 -11.24
C SER A 13 7.62 22.13 -10.08
N VAL A 14 7.80 23.29 -9.42
CA VAL A 14 8.62 23.40 -8.19
C VAL A 14 8.00 22.61 -7.05
N LEU A 15 6.68 22.67 -6.87
CA LEU A 15 5.96 21.92 -5.83
C LEU A 15 6.14 20.40 -6.01
N ILE A 16 5.97 19.91 -7.24
CA ILE A 16 6.21 18.49 -7.56
C ILE A 16 7.66 18.11 -7.27
N GLY A 17 8.62 18.91 -7.72
CA GLY A 17 10.04 18.66 -7.44
C GLY A 17 10.34 18.60 -5.93
N SER A 18 9.74 19.49 -5.15
CA SER A 18 9.88 19.49 -3.69
C SER A 18 9.29 18.23 -3.05
N PHE A 19 8.17 17.70 -3.56
CA PHE A 19 7.59 16.45 -3.04
C PHE A 19 8.44 15.23 -3.39
N ILE A 20 9.05 15.19 -4.57
CA ILE A 20 9.95 14.09 -4.95
C ILE A 20 11.16 14.08 -4.01
N ILE A 21 11.83 15.22 -3.84
CA ILE A 21 12.99 15.34 -2.93
C ILE A 21 12.58 15.00 -1.49
N GLY A 22 11.41 15.48 -1.05
CA GLY A 22 10.90 15.19 0.28
C GLY A 22 10.58 13.71 0.50
N PHE A 23 10.13 13.01 -0.54
CA PHE A 23 9.85 11.58 -0.49
C PHE A 23 11.14 10.76 -0.37
N ASP A 24 12.19 11.12 -1.10
CA ASP A 24 13.50 10.47 -1.01
C ASP A 24 14.19 10.71 0.34
N CYS A 25 13.79 11.75 1.07
CA CYS A 25 14.29 12.06 2.41
C CYS A 25 13.52 11.32 3.53
N VAL A 26 12.50 10.54 3.21
CA VAL A 26 11.81 9.68 4.19
C VAL A 26 12.71 8.49 4.48
N GLU A 27 13.05 8.30 5.76
CA GLU A 27 13.87 7.17 6.19
C GLU A 27 13.23 5.84 5.79
N GLU A 28 14.03 4.94 5.20
CA GLU A 28 13.56 3.62 4.85
C GLU A 28 13.15 2.87 6.12
N PHE A 29 11.89 2.41 6.15
CA PHE A 29 11.44 1.55 7.23
C PHE A 29 12.23 0.24 7.19
N ASN A 30 13.20 0.10 8.09
CA ASN A 30 13.94 -1.14 8.25
C ASN A 30 13.01 -2.16 8.92
N ILE A 31 12.52 -3.11 8.13
CA ILE A 31 11.77 -4.25 8.63
C ILE A 31 12.76 -5.09 9.43
N GLU A 32 12.81 -4.89 10.74
CA GLU A 32 13.49 -5.85 11.60
C GLU A 32 12.83 -7.20 11.38
N SER A 33 13.65 -8.21 11.05
CA SER A 33 13.22 -9.60 10.89
C SER A 33 12.81 -10.17 12.25
N THR A 34 11.70 -9.67 12.77
CA THR A 34 11.09 -10.12 14.00
C THR A 34 10.29 -11.37 13.71
N THR A 35 10.33 -12.32 14.63
CA THR A 35 9.44 -13.47 14.56
C THR A 35 8.00 -12.97 14.61
N ALA A 36 7.17 -13.53 13.73
CA ALA A 36 5.74 -13.25 13.70
C ALA A 36 5.13 -13.53 15.10
N THR A 37 4.66 -12.47 15.77
CA THR A 37 4.07 -12.54 17.12
C THR A 37 2.66 -11.96 17.20
N SER A 38 2.28 -11.13 16.23
CA SER A 38 0.97 -10.46 16.24
C SER A 38 -0.12 -11.40 15.72
N SER A 39 -1.19 -11.58 16.48
CA SER A 39 -2.38 -12.27 16.00
C SER A 39 -3.36 -11.28 15.37
N PHE A 40 -3.89 -11.60 14.19
CA PHE A 40 -4.82 -10.71 13.48
C PHE A 40 -5.90 -11.48 12.72
N SER A 41 -6.99 -10.77 12.39
CA SER A 41 -8.11 -11.33 11.64
C SER A 41 -8.21 -10.64 10.27
N ILE A 42 -8.23 -11.43 9.20
CA ILE A 42 -8.45 -10.95 7.83
C ILE A 42 -9.95 -11.01 7.56
N ILE A 43 -10.62 -9.86 7.55
CA ILE A 43 -12.05 -9.76 7.27
C ILE A 43 -12.24 -9.45 5.79
N ILE A 44 -12.93 -10.34 5.06
CA ILE A 44 -13.15 -10.21 3.62
C ILE A 44 -14.65 -10.13 3.31
N PRO A 45 -15.22 -8.92 3.22
CA PRO A 45 -16.60 -8.77 2.80
C PRO A 45 -16.73 -9.10 1.31
N PHE A 46 -17.49 -10.15 0.97
CA PHE A 46 -17.76 -10.51 -0.42
C PHE A 46 -19.24 -10.31 -0.78
N ARG A 47 -19.50 -9.72 -1.95
CA ARG A 47 -20.83 -9.66 -2.56
C ARG A 47 -20.71 -9.85 -4.07
N ASN A 48 -21.30 -10.91 -4.60
CA ASN A 48 -21.25 -11.25 -6.03
C ASN A 48 -19.83 -11.46 -6.61
N GLU A 49 -18.85 -11.81 -5.76
CA GLU A 49 -17.43 -11.99 -6.16
C GLU A 49 -17.09 -13.43 -6.60
N ALA A 50 -18.06 -14.19 -7.13
CA ALA A 50 -17.86 -15.60 -7.45
C ALA A 50 -16.71 -15.84 -8.45
N GLY A 51 -16.49 -14.91 -9.39
CA GLY A 51 -15.39 -14.99 -10.36
C GLY A 51 -14.00 -14.79 -9.77
N ASN A 52 -13.90 -14.04 -8.66
CA ASN A 52 -12.63 -13.66 -8.03
C ASN A 52 -12.30 -14.54 -6.80
N LEU A 53 -13.27 -15.32 -6.32
CA LEU A 53 -13.12 -16.13 -5.10
C LEU A 53 -12.00 -17.17 -5.22
N SER A 54 -11.86 -17.81 -6.39
CA SER A 54 -10.82 -18.83 -6.59
C SER A 54 -9.41 -18.24 -6.50
N GLU A 55 -9.18 -17.08 -7.13
CA GLU A 55 -7.89 -16.39 -7.10
C GLU A 55 -7.59 -15.84 -5.69
N LEU A 56 -8.60 -15.30 -5.02
CA LEU A 56 -8.50 -14.84 -3.65
C LEU A 56 -8.04 -15.97 -2.71
N LEU A 57 -8.71 -17.12 -2.74
CA LEU A 57 -8.35 -18.26 -1.89
C LEU A 57 -6.94 -18.78 -2.19
N GLN A 58 -6.54 -18.79 -3.47
CA GLN A 58 -5.18 -19.13 -3.86
C GLN A 58 -4.17 -18.14 -3.27
N SER A 59 -4.45 -16.84 -3.30
CA SER A 59 -3.58 -15.80 -2.72
C SER A 59 -3.42 -15.96 -1.20
N LEU A 60 -4.51 -16.26 -0.49
CA LEU A 60 -4.50 -16.47 0.97
C LEU A 60 -3.73 -17.74 1.35
N SER A 61 -3.79 -18.79 0.51
CA SER A 61 -3.03 -20.02 0.74
C SER A 61 -1.51 -19.84 0.63
N ASN A 62 -1.07 -18.83 -0.12
CA ASN A 62 0.34 -18.49 -0.33
C ASN A 62 0.90 -17.54 0.74
N LEU A 63 0.11 -17.15 1.74
CA LEU A 63 0.55 -16.24 2.80
C LEU A 63 1.66 -16.89 3.65
N HIS A 64 2.84 -16.27 3.66
CA HIS A 64 3.98 -16.73 4.46
C HIS A 64 3.88 -16.22 5.91
N TYR A 65 2.84 -16.65 6.64
CA TYR A 65 2.60 -16.33 8.04
C TYR A 65 2.15 -17.57 8.83
N PRO A 66 2.51 -17.71 10.12
CA PRO A 66 2.07 -18.86 10.90
C PRO A 66 0.54 -18.93 11.01
N LYS A 67 -0.05 -20.05 10.56
CA LYS A 67 -1.50 -20.27 10.51
C LYS A 67 -2.22 -20.20 11.85
N HIS A 68 -1.49 -20.27 12.97
CA HIS A 68 -2.07 -20.14 14.30
C HIS A 68 -2.17 -18.68 14.78
N LEU A 69 -1.58 -17.74 14.04
CA LEU A 69 -1.55 -16.32 14.36
C LEU A 69 -2.47 -15.50 13.45
N PHE A 70 -3.25 -16.14 12.58
CA PHE A 70 -4.27 -15.41 11.84
C PHE A 70 -5.52 -16.23 11.60
N GLU A 71 -6.63 -15.53 11.48
CA GLU A 71 -7.92 -16.09 11.08
C GLU A 71 -8.47 -15.33 9.86
N ILE A 72 -9.33 -15.98 9.09
CA ILE A 72 -9.98 -15.39 7.91
C ILE A 72 -11.50 -15.45 8.16
N LEU A 73 -12.17 -14.30 8.04
CA LEU A 73 -13.59 -14.10 8.34
C LEU A 73 -14.34 -13.48 7.15
#